data_AF-A0A6B3CK02-F1
#
_entry.id   AF-A0A6B3CK02-F1
#
_cell.length_a   1.000
_cell.length_b   1.000
_cell.length_c   1.000
_cell.angle_alpha   90.00
_cell.angle_beta   90.00
_cell.angle_gamma   90.00
#
_symmetry.space_group_name_H-M   'P 1'
#
loop_
_entity.id
_entity.type
_entity.pdbx_description
1 polymer ?
#
loop_
_entity_poly.entity_id
_entity_poly.type
_entity_poly.pdbx_seq_one_letter_code
_entity_poly.pdbx_strand_id
1 'polypeptide(L)' 'MNRPDLPENPPPARRDPDGGFTLHGRRFDDPYVWMEQTDDAETTAWTAAQEAVT' A
#
# COMPACT_ATOMS: atom_id res chain seq x y z
N MET A 1 -18.09 -19.58 5.10
CA MET A 1 -17.04 -18.92 4.30
C MET A 1 -15.83 -18.83 5.21
N ASN A 2 -14.77 -19.60 4.93
CA ASN A 2 -13.57 -19.61 5.78
C ASN A 2 -12.83 -18.27 5.60
N ARG A 3 -12.46 -17.61 6.69
CA ARG A 3 -11.56 -16.46 6.64
C ARG A 3 -10.19 -17.00 6.21
N PRO A 4 -9.54 -16.45 5.16
CA PRO A 4 -8.21 -16.92 4.80
C PRO A 4 -7.27 -16.74 6.01
N ASP A 5 -6.42 -17.74 6.26
CA ASP A 5 -5.30 -17.62 7.20
C ASP A 5 -4.35 -16.57 6.63
N LEU A 6 -4.47 -15.34 7.12
CA LEU A 6 -3.56 -14.26 6.77
C LEU A 6 -2.21 -14.53 7.46
N PRO A 7 -1.08 -14.19 6.83
CA PRO A 7 0.22 -14.27 7.49
C PRO A 7 0.18 -13.45 8.79
N GLU A 8 0.67 -14.03 9.89
CA GLU A 8 0.71 -13.37 11.21
C GLU A 8 1.52 -12.07 11.21
N ASN A 9 2.39 -11.89 10.20
CA ASN A 9 3.20 -10.69 10.03
C ASN A 9 3.34 -10.32 8.53
N PRO A 10 2.44 -9.48 7.99
CA PRO A 10 2.55 -9.05 6.60
C PRO A 10 3.77 -8.12 6.42
N PRO A 11 4.37 -8.08 5.22
CA PRO A 11 5.42 -7.12 4.90
C PRO A 11 4.98 -5.67 5.20
N PRO A 12 5.84 -4.85 5.82
CA PRO A 12 5.48 -3.48 6.16
C PRO A 12 5.30 -2.63 4.90
N ALA A 13 4.30 -1.76 4.90
CA ALA A 13 4.08 -0.74 3.87
C ALA A 13 4.40 0.65 4.43
N ARG A 14 5.25 1.43 3.74
CA ARG A 14 5.48 2.83 4.10
C ARG A 14 4.15 3.60 4.01
N ARG A 15 3.91 4.45 5.00
CA ARG A 15 2.85 5.46 4.94
C ARG A 15 3.47 6.81 4.60
N ASP A 16 2.94 7.45 3.56
CA ASP A 16 3.30 8.81 3.20
C ASP A 16 2.38 9.80 3.93
N PRO A 17 2.88 10.65 4.85
CA PRO A 17 2.04 11.61 5.56
C PRO A 17 1.52 12.73 4.66
N ASP A 18 2.19 12.99 3.53
CA ASP A 18 1.83 14.05 2.59
C ASP A 18 1.00 13.52 1.42
N GLY A 19 0.85 12.18 1.32
CA GLY A 19 0.05 11.49 0.32
C GLY A 19 -1.44 11.82 0.38
N GLY A 20 -2.05 12.00 -0.79
CA GLY A 20 -3.47 12.35 -0.94
C GLY A 20 -3.72 13.53 -1.86
N PHE A 21 -4.97 13.94 -1.95
CA PHE A 21 -5.43 14.99 -2.86
C PHE A 21 -6.56 15.82 -2.26
N THR A 22 -6.77 17.02 -2.81
CA THR A 22 -7.88 17.90 -2.44
C THR A 22 -8.90 17.94 -3.57
N LEU A 23 -10.15 17.61 -3.28
CA LEU A 23 -11.27 17.66 -4.22
C LEU A 23 -12.39 18.51 -3.63
N HIS A 24 -12.84 19.53 -4.37
CA HIS A 24 -13.86 20.49 -3.95
C HIS A 24 -13.63 21.11 -2.56
N GLY A 25 -12.37 21.48 -2.26
CA GLY A 25 -11.99 22.09 -0.99
C GLY A 25 -11.88 21.11 0.19
N ARG A 26 -12.14 19.82 -0.03
CA ARG A 26 -11.95 18.76 0.97
C ARG A 26 -10.68 17.96 0.70
N ARG A 27 -9.86 17.77 1.74
CA ARG A 27 -8.69 16.89 1.71
C ARG A 27 -9.11 15.43 1.90
N PHE A 28 -8.51 14.56 1.11
CA PHE A 28 -8.55 13.10 1.25
C PHE A 28 -7.11 12.62 1.37
N ASP A 29 -6.78 12.02 2.51
CA ASP A 29 -5.47 11.45 2.73
C ASP A 29 -5.37 10.10 2.03
N ASP A 30 -4.29 9.93 1.29
CA ASP A 30 -3.95 8.67 0.66
C ASP A 30 -2.51 8.32 1.02
N PRO A 31 -2.29 7.65 2.17
CA PRO A 31 -0.95 7.34 2.65
C PRO A 31 -0.23 6.31 1.78
N TYR A 32 -0.90 5.69 0.81
CA TYR A 32 -0.35 4.66 -0.07
C TYR A 32 -0.35 5.07 -1.54
N VAL A 33 -0.52 6.36 -1.84
CA VAL A 33 -0.49 6.92 -3.21
C VAL A 33 0.77 6.53 -3.99
N TRP A 34 1.89 6.27 -3.31
CA TRP A 34 3.13 5.80 -3.93
C TRP A 34 2.98 4.44 -4.64
N MET A 35 2.05 3.60 -4.19
CA MET A 35 1.79 2.28 -4.79
C MET A 35 1.12 2.38 -6.18
N GLU A 36 0.57 3.55 -6.55
CA GLU A 36 0.02 3.77 -7.88
C GLU A 36 1.11 3.77 -8.98
N GLN A 37 2.36 4.05 -8.59
CA GLN A 37 3.53 3.98 -9.48
C GLN A 37 4.01 2.53 -9.60
N THR A 38 3.36 1.75 -10.46
CA THR A 38 3.60 0.29 -10.57
C THR A 38 5.00 -0.09 -11.04
N ASP A 39 5.68 0.81 -11.76
CA ASP A 39 7.06 0.60 -12.23
C ASP A 39 8.11 1.15 -11.24
N ASP A 40 7.68 1.75 -10.11
CA ASP A 40 8.60 2.23 -9.10
C ASP A 40 9.25 1.05 -8.34
N ALA A 41 10.51 1.24 -7.93
CA ALA A 41 11.27 0.22 -7.23
C ALA A 41 10.66 -0.12 -5.86
N GLU A 42 10.11 0.86 -5.13
CA GLU A 42 9.44 0.64 -3.85
C GLU A 42 8.19 -0.22 -4.04
N THR A 43 7.37 0.08 -5.06
CA THR A 43 6.13 -0.64 -5.39
C THR A 43 6.41 -2.09 -5.80
N THR A 44 7.42 -2.27 -6.65
CA THR A 44 7.85 -3.60 -7.08
C THR A 44 8.37 -4.42 -5.91
N ALA A 45 9.20 -3.83 -5.04
CA ALA A 45 9.75 -4.52 -3.88
C ALA A 45 8.69 -4.91 -2.85
N TRP A 46 7.73 -4.03 -2.58
CA TRP A 46 6.63 -4.33 -1.66
C TRP A 46 5.72 -5.43 -2.22
N THR A 47 5.40 -5.39 -3.51
CA THR A 47 4.60 -6.43 -4.18
C THR A 47 5.26 -7.80 -4.07
N ALA A 48 6.56 -7.90 -4.40
CA ALA A 48 7.30 -9.15 -4.29
C ALA A 48 7.34 -9.69 -2.84
N ALA A 49 7.39 -8.81 -1.84
CA ALA A 49 7.33 -9.22 -0.44
C ALA A 49 5.95 -9.78 -0.05
N GLN A 50 4.85 -9.21 -0.55
CA GLN A 50 3.49 -9.72 -0.32
C GLN A 50 3.29 -11.09 -0.98
N GLU A 51 3.80 -11.27 -2.20
CA GLU A 51 3.78 -12.55 -2.91
C GLU A 51 4.55 -13.64 -2.16
N ALA A 52 5.65 -13.30 -1.48
CA ALA A 52 6.43 -14.26 -0.71
C ALA A 52 5.71 -14.84 0.52
N VAL A 53 4.60 -14.23 0.96
CA VAL A 53 3.83 -14.65 2.14
C VAL A 53 2.41 -15.14 1.81
N THR A 54 2.09 -15.30 0.52
CA THR A 54 0.78 -15.77 0.00
C THR A 54 0.94 -17.12 -0.69
#